data_AF-A0A9X2SA92-F1
#
_entry.id   AF-A0A9X2SA92-F1
#
_cell.length_a   1.000
_cell.length_b   1.000
_cell.length_c   1.000
_cell.angle_alpha   90.00
_cell.angle_beta   90.00
_cell.angle_gamma   90.00
#
_symmetry.space_group_name_H-M   'P 1'
#
loop_
_entity.id
_entity.type
_entity.pdbx_description
1 polymer ?
#
loop_
_entity_poly.entity_id
_entity_poly.type
_entity_poly.pdbx_seq_one_letter_code
_entity_poly.pdbx_strand_id
1 'polypeptide(L)'
;MNMVKNAALILIAAATLYGGLTNPPAPLEEADYAPIEQVSRQTGGELTYDDVNGTIDIAAKGVTYSLLLSEGRIRINGASCPGDFYTKDGITYMSKGQAFELLDSPHPC
;
A
#
# COMPACT_ATOMS: atom_id res chain seq x y z
N MET A 1 -39.40 23.63 36.66
CA MET A 1 -38.79 22.29 36.88
C MET A 1 -38.98 21.51 35.59
N ASN A 2 -38.09 21.59 34.58
CA ASN A 2 -36.71 21.10 34.50
C ASN A 2 -36.54 19.64 34.94
N MET A 3 -36.61 18.73 33.96
CA MET A 3 -35.87 17.47 33.87
C MET A 3 -36.02 16.95 32.42
N VAL A 4 -35.18 17.43 31.48
CA VAL A 4 -33.95 16.75 30.99
C VAL A 4 -34.32 15.54 30.12
N LYS A 5 -34.58 15.72 28.81
CA LYS A 5 -33.58 15.56 27.72
C LYS A 5 -32.55 14.45 28.02
N ASN A 6 -32.86 13.18 27.74
CA ASN A 6 -31.82 12.13 27.66
C ASN A 6 -32.27 10.82 26.98
N ALA A 7 -33.13 10.90 25.95
CA ALA A 7 -33.43 9.75 25.09
C ALA A 7 -32.55 9.69 23.82
N ALA A 8 -31.60 10.61 23.67
CA ALA A 8 -30.80 10.77 22.44
C ALA A 8 -29.53 9.92 22.39
N LEU A 9 -29.18 9.18 23.45
CA LEU A 9 -27.87 8.54 23.59
C LEU A 9 -27.78 7.04 23.22
N ILE A 10 -28.88 6.39 22.82
CA ILE A 10 -28.88 4.95 22.46
C ILE A 10 -29.18 4.74 20.96
N LEU A 11 -28.91 5.75 20.12
CA LEU A 11 -29.06 5.64 18.65
C LEU A 11 -27.77 5.94 17.88
N ILE A 12 -26.63 6.05 18.58
CA ILE A 12 -25.31 6.25 17.98
C ILE A 12 -24.40 5.01 18.19
N ALA A 13 -24.99 3.84 18.42
CA ALA A 13 -24.25 2.57 18.46
C ALA A 13 -24.56 1.65 17.26
N ALA A 14 -25.62 1.94 16.48
CA ALA A 14 -26.00 1.13 15.32
C ALA A 14 -25.41 1.63 14.00
N ALA A 15 -25.02 2.91 13.92
CA ALA A 15 -24.53 3.51 12.66
C ALA A 15 -23.06 3.18 12.35
N THR A 16 -22.25 2.82 13.35
CA THR A 16 -20.87 2.38 13.12
C THR A 16 -20.74 0.89 12.88
N LEU A 17 -21.68 0.08 13.37
CA LEU A 17 -21.65 -1.38 13.17
C LEU A 17 -22.20 -1.80 11.79
N TYR A 18 -23.15 -1.04 11.22
CA TYR A 18 -23.62 -1.29 9.85
C TYR A 18 -22.66 -0.78 8.77
N GLY A 19 -21.94 0.33 9.04
CA GLY A 19 -20.94 0.85 8.09
C GLY A 19 -19.72 -0.05 7.91
N GLY A 20 -19.39 -0.89 8.90
CA GLY A 20 -18.30 -1.87 8.83
C GLY A 20 -18.66 -3.21 8.19
N LEU A 21 -19.96 -3.49 7.95
CA LEU A 21 -20.42 -4.76 7.35
C LEU A 21 -20.93 -4.61 5.92
N THR A 22 -21.31 -3.41 5.47
CA THR A 22 -21.76 -3.19 4.09
C THR A 22 -20.69 -2.61 3.18
N ASN A 23 -19.51 -2.30 3.72
CA ASN A 23 -18.33 -2.04 2.92
C ASN A 23 -17.30 -3.11 3.28
N PRO A 24 -17.44 -4.35 2.76
CA PRO A 24 -16.26 -5.20 2.68
C PRO A 24 -15.15 -4.34 2.07
N PRO A 25 -13.88 -4.43 2.52
CA PRO A 25 -12.79 -3.80 1.78
C PRO A 25 -13.03 -4.18 0.33
N ALA A 26 -13.21 -3.15 -0.52
CA ALA A 26 -13.41 -3.38 -1.95
C ALA A 26 -12.37 -4.42 -2.35
N PRO A 27 -12.73 -5.49 -3.09
CA PRO A 27 -11.74 -6.42 -3.58
C PRO A 27 -10.61 -5.56 -4.12
N LEU A 28 -9.40 -5.65 -3.54
CA LEU A 28 -8.25 -4.94 -4.05
C LEU A 28 -8.29 -5.21 -5.54
N GLU A 29 -8.59 -4.19 -6.35
CA GLU A 29 -8.83 -4.43 -7.77
C GLU A 29 -7.54 -5.04 -8.28
N GLU A 30 -7.52 -6.36 -8.55
CA GLU A 30 -6.34 -7.05 -9.09
C GLU A 30 -5.86 -6.37 -10.38
N ALA A 31 -6.73 -5.56 -11.00
CA ALA A 31 -6.43 -4.66 -12.11
C ALA A 31 -5.37 -3.60 -11.78
N ASP A 32 -5.20 -3.14 -10.54
CA ASP A 32 -4.27 -2.07 -10.17
C ASP A 32 -2.91 -2.58 -9.66
N TYR A 33 -2.83 -3.85 -9.30
CA TYR A 33 -1.58 -4.50 -8.94
C TYR A 33 -1.00 -5.24 -10.14
N ALA A 34 0.32 -5.24 -10.25
CA ALA A 34 1.03 -6.07 -11.21
C ALA A 34 2.21 -6.77 -10.53
N PRO A 35 2.63 -7.95 -11.03
CA PRO A 35 3.87 -8.57 -10.59
C PRO A 35 5.03 -7.56 -10.70
N ILE A 36 5.90 -7.51 -9.71
CA ILE A 36 6.97 -6.51 -9.64
C ILE A 36 7.89 -6.56 -10.87
N GLU A 37 8.11 -7.75 -11.44
CA GLU A 37 8.83 -7.90 -12.69
C GLU A 37 8.14 -7.20 -13.87
N GLN A 38 6.80 -7.26 -13.93
CA GLN A 38 6.04 -6.57 -14.97
C GLN A 38 6.13 -5.06 -14.77
N VAL A 39 6.00 -4.58 -13.53
CA VAL A 39 6.19 -3.16 -13.19
C VAL A 39 7.57 -2.70 -13.64
N SER A 40 8.63 -3.45 -13.29
CA SER A 40 10.00 -3.15 -13.70
C SER A 40 10.15 -3.07 -15.21
N ARG A 41 9.59 -4.03 -15.96
CA ARG A 41 9.63 -3.99 -17.44
C ARG A 41 8.90 -2.77 -18.01
N GLN A 42 7.77 -2.39 -17.44
CA GLN A 42 6.98 -1.23 -17.88
C GLN A 42 7.68 0.10 -17.60
N THR A 43 8.43 0.18 -16.51
CA THR A 43 9.16 1.38 -16.10
C THR A 43 10.59 1.44 -16.65
N GLY A 44 11.04 0.38 -17.33
CA GLY A 44 12.42 0.23 -17.78
C GLY A 44 13.41 0.07 -16.61
N GLY A 45 12.93 -0.46 -15.48
CA GLY A 45 13.70 -0.67 -14.27
C GLY A 45 14.44 -1.99 -14.22
N GLU A 46 15.43 -2.05 -13.33
CA GLU A 46 16.16 -3.24 -12.93
C GLU A 46 15.73 -3.67 -11.52
N LEU A 47 15.61 -4.99 -11.30
CA LEU A 47 15.30 -5.59 -10.01
C LEU A 47 16.52 -6.30 -9.43
N THR A 48 16.82 -6.05 -8.17
CA THR A 48 17.77 -6.84 -7.38
C THR A 48 17.04 -7.45 -6.19
N TYR A 49 17.10 -8.77 -6.07
CA TYR A 49 16.50 -9.51 -4.96
C TYR A 49 17.58 -9.77 -3.90
N ASP A 50 17.28 -9.42 -2.66
CA ASP A 50 18.12 -9.72 -1.50
C ASP A 50 17.32 -10.55 -0.49
N ASP A 51 17.49 -11.87 -0.59
CA ASP A 51 16.82 -12.83 0.29
C ASP A 51 17.31 -12.76 1.74
N VAL A 52 18.52 -12.25 1.97
CA VAL A 52 19.11 -12.14 3.33
C VAL A 52 18.41 -11.03 4.09
N ASN A 53 18.20 -9.89 3.45
CA ASN A 53 17.53 -8.73 4.05
C ASN A 53 16.02 -8.73 3.79
N GLY A 54 15.51 -9.61 2.92
CA GLY A 54 14.10 -9.67 2.56
C GLY A 54 13.68 -8.40 1.81
N THR A 55 14.51 -7.95 0.86
CA THR A 55 14.27 -6.73 0.09
C THR A 55 14.28 -6.97 -1.40
N ILE A 56 13.53 -6.13 -2.12
CA ILE A 56 13.62 -6.02 -3.57
C ILE A 56 14.00 -4.58 -3.86
N ASP A 57 15.18 -4.36 -4.45
CA ASP A 57 15.61 -3.05 -4.90
C ASP A 57 15.17 -2.84 -6.35
N ILE A 58 14.54 -1.69 -6.60
CA ILE A 58 14.12 -1.25 -7.93
C ILE A 58 14.95 -0.03 -8.30
N ALA A 59 15.61 -0.07 -9.45
CA ALA A 59 16.27 1.09 -10.04
C ALA A 59 15.65 1.41 -11.41
N ALA A 60 14.99 2.55 -11.56
CA ALA A 60 14.40 2.99 -12.83
C ALA A 60 14.41 4.52 -12.96
N LYS A 61 14.59 5.06 -14.17
CA LYS A 61 14.63 6.51 -14.46
C LYS A 61 15.57 7.33 -13.54
N GLY A 62 16.65 6.73 -13.03
CA GLY A 62 17.57 7.40 -12.10
C GLY A 62 17.09 7.48 -10.65
N VAL A 63 15.98 6.83 -10.32
CA VAL A 63 15.45 6.66 -8.96
C VAL A 63 15.75 5.24 -8.49
N THR A 64 16.10 5.09 -7.21
CA THR A 64 16.25 3.79 -6.56
C THR A 64 15.41 3.75 -5.29
N TYR A 65 14.64 2.67 -5.12
CA TYR A 65 13.89 2.40 -3.89
C TYR A 65 13.92 0.90 -3.56
N SER A 66 13.81 0.59 -2.27
CA SER A 66 13.76 -0.79 -1.75
C SER A 66 12.36 -1.12 -1.25
N LEU A 67 11.78 -2.23 -1.68
CA LEU A 67 10.65 -2.87 -1.01
C LEU A 67 11.19 -3.64 0.21
N LEU A 68 10.75 -3.28 1.41
CA LEU A 68 11.03 -3.98 2.67
C LEU A 68 9.92 -5.00 2.92
N LEU A 69 10.10 -6.24 2.45
CA LEU A 69 9.00 -7.20 2.29
C LEU A 69 8.35 -7.60 3.62
N SER A 70 9.16 -7.81 4.66
CA SER A 70 8.70 -8.19 6.00
C SER A 70 7.97 -7.05 6.74
N GLU A 71 8.27 -5.81 6.37
CA GLU A 71 7.71 -4.61 7.01
C GLU A 71 6.47 -4.08 6.26
N GLY A 72 6.28 -4.46 4.99
CA GLY A 72 5.27 -3.86 4.13
C GLY A 72 5.57 -2.37 3.85
N ARG A 73 6.85 -2.03 3.71
CA ARG A 73 7.33 -0.64 3.58
C ARG A 73 8.20 -0.44 2.36
N ILE A 74 8.31 0.80 1.92
CA ILE A 74 9.23 1.22 0.86
C ILE A 74 10.27 2.14 1.45
N ARG A 75 11.54 1.86 1.18
CA ARG A 75 12.64 2.77 1.49
C ARG A 75 13.04 3.55 0.24
N ILE A 76 12.92 4.86 0.28
CA ILE A 76 13.32 5.76 -0.81
C ILE A 76 14.01 6.99 -0.22
N ASN A 77 15.16 7.39 -0.78
CA ASN A 77 15.96 8.51 -0.29
C ASN A 77 16.25 8.48 1.22
N GLY A 78 16.41 7.27 1.79
CA GLY A 78 16.67 7.06 3.23
C GLY A 78 15.44 7.13 4.14
N ALA A 79 14.28 7.54 3.63
CA ALA A 79 13.02 7.49 4.38
C ALA A 79 12.30 6.17 4.18
N SER A 80 11.51 5.77 5.17
CA SER A 80 10.71 4.55 5.13
C SER A 80 9.22 4.90 5.11
N CYS A 81 8.52 4.50 4.05
CA CYS A 81 7.12 4.79 3.76
C CYS A 81 6.24 3.56 3.84
N PRO A 82 4.93 3.71 4.05
CA PRO A 82 3.97 2.65 3.77
C PRO A 82 4.11 2.19 2.32
N GLY A 83 4.27 0.88 2.13
CA GLY A 83 4.30 0.27 0.81
C GLY A 83 2.93 -0.23 0.41
N ASP A 84 2.56 -0.04 -0.84
CA ASP A 84 1.35 -0.58 -1.44
C ASP A 84 1.70 -1.78 -2.33
N PHE A 85 2.05 -2.87 -1.65
CA PHE A 85 2.46 -4.12 -2.26
C PHE A 85 2.16 -5.30 -1.34
N TYR A 86 2.09 -6.51 -1.91
CA TYR A 86 1.94 -7.75 -1.17
C TYR A 86 2.68 -8.89 -1.87
N THR A 87 2.94 -9.98 -1.15
CA THR A 87 3.50 -11.21 -1.74
C THR A 87 2.48 -12.33 -1.64
N LYS A 88 2.24 -13.01 -2.77
CA LYS A 88 1.32 -14.15 -2.88
C LYS A 88 1.99 -15.22 -3.72
N ASP A 89 2.03 -16.45 -3.22
CA ASP A 89 2.63 -17.60 -3.91
C ASP A 89 4.09 -17.36 -4.38
N GLY A 90 4.86 -16.61 -3.59
CA GLY A 90 6.26 -16.26 -3.90
C GLY A 90 6.42 -15.12 -4.93
N ILE A 91 5.32 -14.56 -5.43
CA ILE A 91 5.32 -13.44 -6.36
C ILE A 91 4.97 -12.17 -5.61
N THR A 92 5.81 -11.15 -5.70
CA THR A 92 5.51 -9.81 -5.16
C THR A 92 4.72 -9.02 -6.20
N TYR A 93 3.60 -8.47 -5.76
CA TYR A 93 2.69 -7.61 -6.52
C TYR A 93 2.74 -6.21 -5.94
N MET A 94 2.86 -5.20 -6.79
CA MET A 94 2.90 -3.79 -6.39
C MET A 94 1.82 -3.00 -7.12
N SER A 95 1.25 -2.02 -6.42
CA SER A 95 0.37 -1.03 -7.00
C SER A 95 1.09 -0.29 -8.13
N LYS A 96 0.55 -0.37 -9.35
CA LYS A 96 1.09 0.35 -10.51
C LYS A 96 1.11 1.85 -10.25
N GLY A 97 0.07 2.38 -9.61
CA GLY A 97 -0.04 3.81 -9.27
C GLY A 97 1.13 4.27 -8.40
N GLN A 98 1.39 3.57 -7.30
CA GLN A 98 2.52 3.88 -6.42
C GLN A 98 3.87 3.73 -7.15
N ALA A 99 4.01 2.71 -8.00
CA ALA A 99 5.24 2.53 -8.76
C ALA A 99 5.52 3.69 -9.74
N PHE A 100 4.51 4.21 -10.43
CA PHE A 100 4.66 5.37 -11.31
C PHE A 100 4.94 6.65 -10.51
N GLU A 101 4.24 6.86 -9.40
CA GLU A 101 4.42 8.02 -8.52
C GLU A 101 5.86 8.12 -8.00
N LEU A 102 6.41 7.01 -7.49
CA LEU A 102 7.79 6.94 -6.99
C LEU A 102 8.83 7.30 -8.05
N LEU A 103 8.53 7.07 -9.32
CA LEU A 103 9.46 7.34 -10.42
C LEU A 103 9.33 8.74 -11.00
N ASP A 104 8.11 9.29 -11.04
CA ASP A 104 7.87 10.61 -11.61
C ASP A 104 8.11 11.73 -10.58
N SER A 105 7.85 11.46 -9.29
CA SER A 105 8.05 12.41 -8.20
C SER A 105 8.59 11.66 -6.97
N PRO A 106 9.90 11.33 -6.94
CA PRO A 106 10.51 10.57 -5.85
C PRO A 106 10.56 11.40 -4.57
N HIS A 107 9.46 11.39 -3.81
CA HIS A 107 9.39 11.96 -2.48
C HIS A 107 9.41 10.87 -1.40
N PRO A 108 10.04 11.16 -0.25
CA PRO A 108 10.23 10.24 0.88
C PRO A 108 8.94 9.90 1.64
N CYS A 109 7.76 10.02 1.00
CA CYS A 109 6.49 10.39 1.63
C CYS A 109 6.63 11.61 2.58
#